data_AF-A0A4Y2D267-F1
#
_entry.id   AF-A0A4Y2D267-F1
#
_cell.length_a   1.000
_cell.length_b   1.000
_cell.length_c   1.000
_cell.angle_alpha   90.00
_cell.angle_beta   90.00
_cell.angle_gamma   90.00
#
_symmetry.space_group_name_H-M   'P 1'
#
loop_
_entity.id
_entity.type
_entity.pdbx_description
1 polymer ?
#
loop_
_entity_poly.entity_id
_entity_poly.type
_entity_poly.pdbx_seq_one_letter_code
_entity_poly.pdbx_strand_id
1 'polypeptide(L)'
;MTQRLTYHLESTNSLNDQQHGFRESKSVVTAINELLSKIQTARRDGKHVLVLSIDIKGAFDNLQHRAILKSLETPAPAQLT
;
A
#
# COMPACT_ATOMS: atom_id res chain seq x y z
N MET A 1 -12.99 -6.09 14.26
CA MET A 1 -12.25 -4.84 14.54
C MET A 1 -11.56 -4.28 13.31
N THR A 2 -10.88 -5.09 12.49
CA THR A 2 -10.16 -4.63 11.29
C THR A 2 -11.05 -4.04 10.19
N GLN A 3 -12.28 -4.52 10.00
CA GLN A 3 -13.19 -4.06 8.94
C GLN A 3 -13.48 -2.55 8.96
N ARG A 4 -13.70 -1.93 10.13
CA ARG A 4 -13.94 -0.48 10.23
C ARG A 4 -12.71 0.33 9.83
N LEU A 5 -11.53 -0.14 10.22
CA LEU A 5 -10.25 0.48 9.85
C LEU A 5 -10.00 0.33 8.35
N THR A 6 -10.20 -0.87 7.79
CA THR A 6 -10.09 -1.12 6.35
C THR A 6 -11.05 -0.21 5.57
N TYR A 7 -12.33 -0.16 5.95
CA TYR A 7 -13.32 0.73 5.32
C TYR A 7 -12.88 2.19 5.38
N HIS A 8 -12.42 2.66 6.54
CA HIS A 8 -11.95 4.03 6.71
C HIS A 8 -10.76 4.34 5.77
N LEU A 9 -9.74 3.48 5.74
CA LEU A 9 -8.54 3.67 4.94
C LEU A 9 -8.83 3.62 3.43
N GLU A 10 -9.71 2.71 2.99
CA GLU A 10 -10.13 2.60 1.59
C GLU A 10 -11.02 3.78 1.17
N SER A 11 -12.02 4.14 1.97
CA SER A 11 -12.97 5.23 1.65
C SER A 11 -12.35 6.63 1.65
N THR A 12 -11.25 6.83 2.38
CA THR A 12 -10.48 8.07 2.39
C THR A 12 -9.32 8.07 1.39
N ASN A 13 -9.15 7.00 0.61
CA ASN A 13 -8.01 6.81 -0.29
C ASN A 13 -6.65 6.98 0.41
N SER A 14 -6.57 6.54 1.66
CA SER A 14 -5.37 6.66 2.50
C SER A 14 -4.31 5.60 2.19
N LEU A 15 -4.65 4.58 1.39
CA LEU A 15 -3.73 3.53 0.93
C LEU A 15 -3.33 3.78 -0.53
N ASN A 16 -2.04 3.64 -0.83
CA ASN A 16 -1.57 3.71 -2.20
C ASN A 16 -2.09 2.51 -3.03
N ASP A 17 -2.46 2.74 -4.29
CA ASP A 17 -2.93 1.69 -5.21
C ASP A 17 -1.90 0.59 -5.51
N GLN A 18 -0.62 0.92 -5.36
CA GLN A 18 0.51 0.00 -5.49
C GLN A 18 0.85 -0.70 -4.17
N GLN A 19 0.10 -0.47 -3.09
CA GLN A 19 0.24 -1.23 -1.85
C GLN A 19 -0.50 -2.56 -1.96
N HIS A 20 0.25 -3.66 -2.00
CA HIS A 20 -0.32 -5.00 -2.09
C HIS A 20 -0.38 -5.73 -0.73
N GLY A 21 0.45 -5.33 0.24
CA GLY A 21 0.49 -5.94 1.57
C GLY A 21 -0.72 -5.55 2.41
N PHE A 22 -1.31 -6.52 3.11
CA PHE A 22 -2.44 -6.34 4.03
C PHE A 22 -3.68 -5.67 3.41
N ARG A 23 -3.86 -5.75 2.09
CA ARG A 23 -4.98 -5.13 1.37
C ARG A 23 -5.86 -6.19 0.71
N GLU A 24 -7.17 -6.03 0.83
CA GLU A 24 -8.13 -6.94 0.21
C GLU A 24 -7.98 -6.92 -1.32
N SER A 25 -8.21 -8.07 -1.96
CA SER A 25 -8.03 -8.25 -3.41
C SER A 25 -6.60 -8.03 -3.95
N LYS A 26 -5.61 -7.83 -3.08
CA LYS A 26 -4.19 -7.76 -3.44
C LYS A 26 -3.42 -8.91 -2.80
N SER A 27 -2.34 -9.32 -3.46
CA SER A 27 -1.49 -10.43 -3.05
C SER A 27 -0.05 -10.24 -3.53
N VAL A 28 0.87 -11.08 -3.03
CA VAL A 28 2.26 -11.15 -3.54
C VAL A 28 2.28 -11.39 -5.05
N VAL A 29 1.38 -12.24 -5.57
CA VAL A 29 1.28 -12.51 -7.00
C VAL A 29 0.92 -11.26 -7.79
N THR A 30 -0.06 -10.47 -7.30
CA THR A 30 -0.42 -9.21 -7.96
C THR A 30 0.74 -8.20 -7.94
N ALA A 31 1.53 -8.16 -6.86
CA ALA A 31 2.69 -7.26 -6.74
C ALA A 31 3.80 -7.63 -7.73
N ILE A 32 4.14 -8.92 -7.80
CA ILE A 32 5.16 -9.44 -8.73
C ILE A 32 4.71 -9.22 -10.18
N ASN A 33 3.45 -9.50 -10.50
CA ASN A 33 2.93 -9.30 -11.85
C ASN A 33 2.99 -7.82 -12.28
N GLU A 34 2.64 -6.90 -11.37
CA GLU A 34 2.72 -5.46 -11.67
C GLU A 34 4.17 -5.01 -11.87
N LEU A 35 5.10 -5.46 -11.03
CA LEU A 35 6.54 -5.18 -11.19
C LEU A 35 7.06 -5.71 -12.53
N LEU A 36 6.80 -6.98 -12.85
CA LEU A 36 7.25 -7.60 -14.10
C LEU A 36 6.66 -6.90 -15.33
N SER A 37 5.39 -6.50 -15.28
CA SER A 37 4.75 -5.73 -16.36
C SER A 37 5.46 -4.40 -16.62
N LYS A 38 5.82 -3.66 -15.55
CA LYS A 38 6.59 -2.40 -15.66
C LYS A 38 7.98 -2.63 -16.26
N ILE A 39 8.68 -3.67 -15.81
CA ILE A 39 10.01 -4.04 -16.35
C ILE A 39 9.91 -4.40 -17.83
N GLN A 40 8.95 -5.25 -18.20
CA GLN A 40 8.77 -5.70 -19.59
C GLN A 40 8.40 -4.54 -20.52
N THR A 41 7.51 -3.64 -20.08
CA THR A 41 7.14 -2.44 -20.85
C THR A 41 8.35 -1.55 -21.07
N ALA A 42 9.12 -1.22 -20.02
CA ALA A 42 10.31 -0.39 -20.15
C ALA A 42 11.36 -1.01 -21.09
N ARG A 43 11.59 -2.33 -21.01
CA ARG A 43 12.53 -3.02 -21.92
C ARG A 43 12.05 -3.00 -23.37
N ARG A 44 10.73 -3.17 -23.60
CA ARG A 44 10.14 -3.09 -24.95
C ARG A 44 10.32 -1.70 -25.56
N ASP A 45 10.25 -0.66 -24.72
CA ASP A 45 10.48 0.73 -25.12
C ASP A 45 11.98 1.08 -25.32
N GLY A 46 12.89 0.09 -25.19
CA GLY A 46 14.33 0.33 -25.29
C GLY A 46 14.94 1.08 -24.10
N LYS A 47 14.23 1.17 -22.97
CA LYS A 47 14.70 1.87 -21.76
C LYS A 47 15.52 0.93 -20.87
N HIS A 48 16.46 1.51 -20.12
CA HIS A 48 17.12 0.83 -19.02
C HIS A 48 16.20 0.76 -17.79
N VAL A 49 16.35 -0.30 -17.00
CA VAL A 49 15.55 -0.53 -15.79
C VAL A 49 16.49 -0.71 -14.61
N LEU A 50 16.22 0.02 -13.52
CA LEU A 50 16.84 -0.17 -12.22
C LEU A 50 15.77 -0.56 -11.21
N VAL A 51 16.05 -1.60 -10.42
CA VAL A 51 15.17 -2.01 -9.30
C VAL A 51 15.92 -1.79 -8.01
N LEU A 52 15.36 -0.96 -7.13
CA LEU A 52 15.85 -0.76 -5.77
C LEU A 52 14.96 -1.55 -4.80
N SER A 53 15.56 -2.49 -4.08
CA SER A 53 14.90 -3.22 -3.00
C SER A 53 15.24 -2.57 -1.67
N ILE A 54 14.22 -2.28 -0.85
CA ILE A 54 14.35 -1.62 0.45
C ILE A 54 13.64 -2.47 1.49
N ASP A 55 14.26 -2.65 2.65
CA ASP A 55 13.68 -3.29 3.83
C ASP A 55 13.81 -2.37 5.05
N ILE A 56 12.81 -2.41 5.94
CA ILE A 56 12.76 -1.57 7.15
C ILE A 56 13.04 -2.42 8.37
N LYS A 57 14.20 -2.21 9.00
CA LYS A 57 14.59 -2.92 10.23
C LYS A 57 13.59 -2.65 11.36
N GLY A 58 13.03 -3.73 11.94
CA GLY A 58 12.12 -3.65 13.09
C GLY A 58 10.88 -2.81 12.77
N ALA A 59 10.29 -2.98 11.58
CA ALA A 59 9.22 -2.12 11.08
C ALA A 59 8.04 -1.98 12.06
N PHE A 60 7.69 -3.03 12.80
CA PHE A 60 6.62 -2.97 13.81
C PHE A 60 7.10 -2.47 15.17
N ASP A 61 8.31 -2.85 15.58
CA ASP A 61 8.88 -2.51 16.89
C ASP A 61 9.21 -1.01 17.01
N ASN A 62 9.57 -0.38 15.89
CA ASN A 62 10.03 1.01 15.85
C ASN A 62 8.93 2.03 15.52
N LEU A 63 7.66 1.61 15.45
CA LEU A 63 6.55 2.52 15.14
C LEU A 63 6.24 3.45 16.32
N GLN A 64 6.20 4.75 16.05
CA GLN A 64 5.78 5.73 17.04
C GLN A 64 4.26 5.78 17.15
N HIS A 65 3.70 5.42 18.32
CA HIS A 65 2.25 5.45 18.57
C HIS A 65 1.59 6.79 18.22
N ARG A 66 2.26 7.91 18.52
CA ARG A 66 1.76 9.25 18.17
C ARG A 66 1.58 9.44 16.66
N ALA A 67 2.48 8.89 15.86
CA ALA A 67 2.39 8.96 14.40
C ALA A 67 1.20 8.13 13.87
N ILE A 68 0.96 6.94 14.46
CA ILE A 68 -0.20 6.10 14.13
C ILE A 68 -1.50 6.86 14.42
N LEU A 69 -1.64 7.42 15.63
CA LEU A 69 -2.86 8.16 16.00
C LEU A 69 -3.10 9.35 15.07
N LYS A 70 -2.05 10.14 14.78
CA LYS A 70 -2.11 11.25 13.85
C LYS A 70 -2.56 10.82 12.44
N SER A 71 -2.11 9.65 11.98
CA SER A 71 -2.52 9.13 10.67
C SER A 71 -4.00 8.70 10.59
N LEU A 72 -4.66 8.54 11.74
CA LEU A 72 -6.06 8.11 11.86
C LEU A 72 -7.00 9.26 12.26
N GLU A 73 -6.52 10.49 12.41
CA GLU A 73 -7.32 11.64 12.85
C GLU A 73 -8.37 12.08 11.81
N THR A 74 -8.21 11.72 10.54
CA THR A 74 -9.17 12.03 9.49
C THR A 74 -10.47 11.25 9.73
N PRO A 75 -11.67 11.87 9.73
CA PRO A 75 -12.92 11.14 9.84
C PRO A 75 -13.21 10.29 8.60
N ALA A 76 -13.79 9.10 8.77
CA ALA A 76 -14.37 8.38 7.63
C ALA A 76 -15.59 9.15 7.09
N PRO A 77 -15.83 9.18 5.77
CA PRO A 77 -17.11 9.62 5.25
C PRO A 77 -18.23 8.78 5.88
N ALA A 78 -19.35 9.43 6.22
CA ALA A 78 -20.49 8.76 6.83
C ALA A 78 -20.99 7.63 5.90
N GLN A 79 -21.24 6.45 6.47
CA GLN A 79 -21.87 5.36 5.73
C GLN A 79 -23.26 5.81 5.29
N LEU A 80 -23.52 5.87 3.98
CA LEU A 80 -24.86 6.00 3.44
C LEU A 80 -25.63 4.72 3.85
N THR A 81 -26.49 4.86 4.85
CA THR A 81 -27.49 3.86 5.25
C THR A 81 -28.57 3.70 4.20
#